data_AF-A0A2S9GEK3-F1
#
_entry.id   AF-A0A2S9GEK3-F1
#
_cell.length_a   1.000
_cell.length_b   1.000
_cell.length_c   1.000
_cell.angle_alpha   90.00
_cell.angle_beta   90.00
_cell.angle_gamma   90.00
#
_symmetry.space_group_name_H-M   'P 1'
#
loop_
_entity.id
_entity.type
_entity.pdbx_description
1 polymer ?
#
loop_
_entity_poly.entity_id
_entity_poly.type
_entity_poly.pdbx_seq_one_letter_code
_entity_poly.pdbx_strand_id
1 'polypeptide(L)' 'MQDNLNPVGRVLYGASTQICVPVSLARNGPALGAQAGEARLREVVVDGGGFARFRRATETPFNIVLEARP' A
#
# COMPACT_ATOMS: atom_id res chain seq x y z
N MET A 1 -3.82 4.21 13.60
CA MET A 1 -4.46 2.86 13.66
C MET A 1 -5.97 2.95 13.84
N GLN A 2 -6.47 3.91 14.63
CA GLN A 2 -7.90 4.07 14.91
C GLN A 2 -8.75 4.39 13.65
N ASP A 3 -8.19 5.12 12.68
CA ASP A 3 -8.94 5.58 11.49
C ASP A 3 -9.42 4.44 10.57
N ASN A 4 -8.72 3.29 10.59
CA ASN A 4 -9.05 2.11 9.77
C ASN A 4 -9.98 1.10 10.48
N LEU A 5 -10.47 1.41 11.69
CA LEU A 5 -11.32 0.50 12.48
C LEU A 5 -12.82 0.60 12.13
N ASN A 6 -13.16 1.44 11.15
CA ASN A 6 -14.50 1.49 10.60
C ASN A 6 -14.83 0.20 9.79
N PRO A 7 -16.11 -0.12 9.55
CA PRO A 7 -16.50 -1.36 8.87
C PRO A 7 -15.86 -1.53 7.48
N VAL A 8 -15.74 -0.46 6.71
CA VAL A 8 -15.12 -0.48 5.37
C VAL A 8 -13.64 -0.84 5.48
N GLY A 9 -12.91 -0.17 6.39
CA GLY A 9 -11.50 -0.42 6.65
C GLY A 9 -11.21 -1.87 7.05
N ARG A 10 -12.06 -2.44 7.91
CA ARG A 10 -11.97 -3.85 8.32
C ARG A 10 -12.22 -4.83 7.19
N VAL A 11 -13.22 -4.58 6.35
CA VAL A 11 -13.51 -5.44 5.18
C VAL A 11 -12.35 -5.39 4.18
N LEU A 12 -11.86 -4.20 3.83
CA LEU A 12 -10.74 -4.05 2.90
C LEU A 12 -9.44 -4.67 3.44
N TYR A 13 -9.16 -4.48 4.73
CA TYR A 13 -8.02 -5.11 5.38
C TYR A 13 -8.12 -6.64 5.31
N GLY A 14 -9.25 -7.20 5.76
CA GLY A 14 -9.47 -8.64 5.79
C GLY A 14 -9.45 -9.27 4.40
N ALA A 15 -10.06 -8.61 3.40
CA ALA A 15 -10.00 -9.05 2.01
C ALA A 15 -8.57 -9.02 1.48
N SER A 16 -7.82 -7.96 1.74
CA SER A 16 -6.46 -7.82 1.23
C SER A 16 -5.48 -8.82 1.84
N THR A 17 -5.59 -9.07 3.16
CA THR A 17 -4.79 -10.09 3.86
C THR A 17 -5.07 -11.50 3.33
N GLN A 18 -6.30 -11.80 2.91
CA GLN A 18 -6.67 -13.13 2.42
C GLN A 18 -6.49 -13.32 0.91
N ILE A 19 -6.43 -12.23 0.14
CA ILE A 19 -6.40 -12.29 -1.34
C ILE A 19 -5.11 -11.68 -1.88
N CYS A 20 -4.90 -10.38 -1.68
CA CYS A 20 -3.79 -9.65 -2.32
C CYS A 20 -2.42 -10.13 -1.82
N VAL A 21 -2.26 -10.28 -0.50
CA VAL A 21 -0.99 -10.68 0.11
C VAL A 21 -0.59 -12.10 -0.31
N PRO A 22 -1.46 -13.13 -0.22
CA PRO A 22 -1.13 -14.47 -0.69
C PRO A 22 -0.84 -14.53 -2.20
N VAL A 23 -1.56 -13.77 -3.03
CA VAL A 23 -1.28 -13.71 -4.48
C VAL A 23 0.08 -13.09 -4.76
N SER A 24 0.44 -12.02 -4.03
CA SER A 24 1.78 -11.42 -4.13
C SER A 24 2.86 -12.45 -3.79
N LEU A 25 2.70 -13.16 -2.66
CA LEU A 25 3.64 -14.20 -2.22
C LEU A 25 3.74 -15.37 -3.22
N ALA A 26 2.61 -15.85 -3.73
CA ALA A 26 2.57 -16.95 -4.71
C ALA A 26 3.31 -16.63 -6.02
N ARG A 27 3.51 -15.34 -6.32
CA ARG A 27 4.25 -14.84 -7.48
C ARG A 27 5.64 -14.31 -7.11
N ASN A 28 6.18 -14.67 -5.94
CA ASN A 28 7.45 -14.17 -5.39
C ASN A 28 7.53 -12.62 -5.33
N GLY A 29 6.38 -11.98 -5.10
CA GLY A 29 6.25 -10.54 -4.93
C GLY A 29 6.49 -10.07 -3.48
N PRO A 30 6.44 -8.75 -3.25
CA PRO A 30 6.84 -8.12 -1.98
C PRO A 30 5.84 -8.27 -0.81
N ALA A 31 4.83 -9.14 -0.93
CA ALA A 31 3.78 -9.35 0.07
C ALA A 31 2.94 -8.08 0.38
N LEU A 32 2.68 -7.25 -0.63
CA LEU A 32 1.93 -6.00 -0.45
C LEU A 32 0.41 -6.21 -0.53
N GLY A 33 -0.31 -5.61 0.42
CA GLY A 33 -1.76 -5.48 0.42
C GLY A 33 -2.22 -4.02 0.31
N ALA A 34 -3.54 -3.80 0.34
CA ALA A 34 -4.18 -2.50 0.16
C ALA A 34 -3.75 -1.47 1.23
N GLN A 35 -3.46 -1.94 2.45
CA GLN A 35 -2.96 -1.10 3.54
C GLN A 35 -1.48 -1.37 3.87
N ALA A 36 -0.64 -1.62 2.86
CA ALA A 36 0.81 -1.79 3.05
C ALA A 36 1.50 -0.57 3.70
N GLY A 37 0.90 0.62 3.57
CA GLY A 37 1.40 1.86 4.17
C GLY A 37 2.53 2.51 3.38
N GLU A 38 2.69 3.82 3.59
CA GLU A 38 3.59 4.64 2.76
C GLU A 38 5.07 4.33 2.92
N ALA A 39 5.50 3.95 4.13
CA ALA A 39 6.90 3.58 4.37
C ALA A 39 7.27 2.37 3.51
N ARG A 40 6.45 1.31 3.57
CA ARG A 40 6.70 0.09 2.81
C ARG A 40 6.55 0.30 1.29
N LEU A 41 5.59 1.11 0.87
CA LEU A 41 5.45 1.49 -0.54
C LEU A 41 6.63 2.33 -1.03
N ARG A 42 7.18 3.22 -0.19
CA ARG A 42 8.38 4.00 -0.54
C ARG A 42 9.57 3.10 -0.79
N GLU A 43 9.85 2.14 0.09
CA GLU A 43 10.96 1.19 -0.07
C GLU A 43 10.85 0.46 -1.42
N VAL A 44 9.66 -0.05 -1.76
CA VAL A 44 9.47 -0.77 -3.03
C VAL A 44 9.61 0.15 -4.24
N VAL A 45 9.06 1.37 -4.19
CA VAL A 45 9.06 2.30 -5.33
C VAL A 45 10.42 2.97 -5.53
N VAL A 46 11.07 3.41 -4.45
CA VAL A 46 12.37 4.10 -4.50
C VAL A 46 13.48 3.08 -4.66
N ASP A 47 13.63 2.16 -3.70
CA ASP A 47 14.78 1.26 -3.66
C ASP A 47 14.65 0.13 -4.70
N GLY A 48 13.43 -0.38 -4.91
CA GLY A 48 13.16 -1.44 -5.88
C GLY A 48 12.78 -0.95 -7.29
N GLY A 49 12.27 0.27 -7.41
CA GLY A 49 11.71 0.81 -8.65
C GLY A 49 12.54 1.90 -9.33
N GLY A 50 13.57 2.43 -8.68
CA GLY A 50 14.50 3.39 -9.28
C GLY A 50 13.97 4.84 -9.38
N PHE A 51 12.93 5.20 -8.64
CA PHE A 51 12.41 6.56 -8.58
C PHE A 51 13.16 7.39 -7.52
N ALA A 52 13.69 8.58 -7.86
CA ALA A 52 14.41 9.41 -6.88
C ALA A 52 13.50 10.22 -5.95
N ARG A 53 12.26 10.50 -6.34
CA ARG A 53 11.33 11.30 -5.52
C ARG A 53 10.02 10.56 -5.27
N PHE A 54 9.63 10.44 -4.00
CA PHE A 54 8.37 9.81 -3.58
C PHE A 54 7.68 10.61 -2.47
N ARG A 55 6.44 11.07 -2.72
CA ARG A 55 5.66 11.87 -1.76
C ARG A 55 4.17 11.58 -1.82
N ARG A 56 3.44 11.89 -0.75
CA ARG A 56 1.97 12.03 -0.81
C ARG A 56 1.62 13.30 -1.59
N ALA A 57 0.89 13.13 -2.68
CA ALA A 57 0.43 14.21 -3.55
C ALA A 57 -0.86 14.84 -3.02
N THR A 58 -1.79 14.01 -2.57
CA THR A 58 -3.06 14.39 -1.96
C THR A 58 -3.65 13.19 -1.22
N GLU A 59 -4.76 13.39 -0.52
CA GLU A 59 -5.52 12.32 0.14
C GLU A 59 -7.01 12.61 0.14
N THR A 60 -7.79 11.55 0.29
CA THR A 60 -9.21 11.55 0.57
C THR A 60 -9.45 10.79 1.87
N PRO A 61 -10.67 10.78 2.43
CA PRO A 61 -10.96 9.98 3.62
C PRO A 61 -10.68 8.48 3.49
N PHE A 62 -10.56 7.95 2.25
CA PHE A 62 -10.36 6.52 1.98
C PHE A 62 -9.00 6.19 1.35
N ASN A 63 -8.41 7.12 0.61
CA ASN A 63 -7.25 6.84 -0.24
C ASN A 63 -6.17 7.91 -0.07
N ILE A 64 -4.93 7.47 0.01
CA ILE A 64 -3.75 8.30 -0.23
C ILE A 64 -3.40 8.27 -1.72
N VAL A 65 -2.93 9.39 -2.26
CA VAL A 65 -2.40 9.47 -3.63
C VAL A 65 -0.91 9.75 -3.54
N LEU A 66 -0.09 8.88 -4.11
CA LEU A 66 1.36 8.94 -4.05
C LEU A 66 1.92 9.34 -5.42
N GLU A 67 2.82 10.33 -5.44
CA GLU A 67 3.59 10.73 -6.62
C GLU A 67 4.99 10.13 -6.53
N ALA A 68 5.40 9.44 -7.59
CA ALA A 68 6.77 8.97 -7.81
C ALA A 68 7.35 9.66 -9.06
N ARG A 69 8.57 10.19 -8.98
CA ARG A 69 9.29 10.77 -10.12
C ARG A 69 10.71 10.20 -10.23
N PRO A 70 11.23 10.02 -11.46
CA PRO A 70 12.61 9.59 -11.69
C PRO A 70 13.61 10.47 -10.94
#